data_AF-A0A0R1H9A0-F1
#
_entry.id   AF-A0A0R1H9A0-F1
#
_cell.length_a   1.000
_cell.length_b   1.000
_cell.length_c   1.000
_cell.angle_alpha   90.00
_cell.angle_beta   90.00
_cell.angle_gamma   90.00
#
_symmetry.space_group_name_H-M   'P 1'
#
loop_
_entity.id
_entity.type
_entity.pdbx_description
1 polymer ?
#
loop_
_entity_poly.entity_id
_entity_poly.type
_entity_poly.pdbx_seq_one_letter_code
_entity_poly.pdbx_strand_id
1 'polypeptide(L)'
;MKEVLVMAVQLNPKLKALLLASQLGLNQHHPLAGWHMLTILYHDGTGSGSPMTLNFLVTKYNQAYLDDDETPIADQVLKKILTVLSEQAGLVETSPRKVREQMQNGGYHLHQSYVYRITSSGIQYLKMMQDVVEAENTITANISQIDEFCQLVQQLAQSAGKTQNTQLFNDFERMRVTYNNVMKGMHKLDEDLDELANNLAFDHGSQAAEQLQQMLNEKALPAFNQLMQQEAPIQALTHLADFPERVARSQQGQDDLDASHAVGDQAKMTVRFQRTRDYVRAQLAQIELSFTSTANAMDTSLDSMFMLFQTLTGVSERLSREYERIQSQTVDIQALTRQIDQLMTHYETVQLPTALPRHLALDRQFEDPNDFLTASVAGPVVFKAQPQPPRKLTVADNPEVVQHETVVDQRLAGYREFWQLVNAQQQLVVAQPLEFTTQLARDEVIRLYSATGYDHYESFAPFSRPVKSVQTLAIGQLKLHCRGEAYSVFLPSGFVVQFEK
;
A
#
# COMPACT_ATOMS: atom_id res chain seq x y z
N MET A 1 46.32 13.39 8.81
CA MET A 1 45.56 13.75 7.60
C MET A 1 44.94 12.48 7.07
N LYS A 2 43.64 12.26 7.33
CA LYS A 2 42.87 11.24 6.64
C LYS A 2 42.14 11.98 5.52
N GLU A 3 42.48 11.65 4.28
CA GLU A 3 41.70 12.05 3.11
C GLU A 3 40.27 11.55 3.33
N VAL A 4 39.36 12.49 3.58
CA VAL A 4 37.94 12.25 3.39
C VAL A 4 37.76 12.31 1.89
N LEU A 5 37.69 11.15 1.25
CA LEU A 5 37.20 11.01 -0.11
C LEU A 5 35.78 11.61 -0.11
N VAL A 6 35.68 12.85 -0.58
CA VAL A 6 34.41 13.54 -0.77
C VAL A 6 33.80 12.94 -2.03
N MET A 7 32.99 11.88 -1.85
CA MET A 7 32.04 11.49 -2.88
C MET A 7 31.05 12.63 -3.02
N ALA A 8 31.14 13.40 -4.11
CA ALA A 8 29.94 13.97 -4.70
C ALA A 8 28.98 12.80 -4.83
N VAL A 9 27.88 12.80 -4.06
CA VAL A 9 26.90 11.71 -4.09
C VAL A 9 26.35 11.72 -5.51
N GLN A 10 26.86 10.84 -6.38
CA GLN A 10 26.37 10.70 -7.73
C GLN A 10 24.93 10.21 -7.62
N LEU A 11 24.00 11.17 -7.68
CA LEU A 11 22.58 10.94 -7.70
C LEU A 11 22.27 10.04 -8.89
N ASN A 12 21.54 8.95 -8.64
CA ASN A 12 21.00 8.12 -9.70
C ASN A 12 20.24 9.03 -10.69
N PRO A 13 20.49 8.95 -12.01
CA PRO A 13 19.87 9.85 -12.99
C PRO A 13 18.32 9.82 -12.93
N LYS A 14 17.72 8.68 -12.55
CA LYS A 14 16.27 8.57 -12.35
C LYS A 14 15.80 9.32 -11.10
N LEU A 15 16.54 9.19 -10.00
CA LEU A 15 16.29 9.95 -8.78
C LEU A 15 16.45 11.46 -9.05
N LYS A 16 17.47 11.86 -9.81
CA LYS A 16 17.66 13.26 -10.24
C LYS A 16 16.44 13.76 -11.02
N ALA A 17 15.95 13.00 -11.99
CA ALA A 17 14.76 13.37 -12.77
C ALA A 17 13.49 13.51 -11.90
N LEU A 18 13.27 12.56 -10.98
CA LEU A 18 12.14 12.60 -10.05
C LEU A 18 12.23 13.82 -9.12
N LEU A 19 13.42 14.11 -8.59
CA LEU A 19 13.63 15.26 -7.71
C LEU A 19 13.45 16.60 -8.42
N LEU A 20 13.89 16.70 -9.68
CA LEU A 20 13.63 17.87 -10.53
C LEU A 20 12.13 18.08 -10.77
N ALA A 21 11.36 16.99 -10.96
CA ALA A 21 9.91 17.05 -11.07
C ALA A 21 9.24 17.49 -9.75
N SER A 22 9.85 17.15 -8.60
CA SER A 22 9.35 17.53 -7.27
C SER A 22 9.54 19.01 -6.88
N GLN A 23 10.37 19.75 -7.62
CA GLN A 23 10.65 21.18 -7.42
C GLN A 23 10.90 21.60 -5.95
N LEU A 24 11.66 20.81 -5.20
CA LEU A 24 11.95 21.07 -3.80
C LEU A 24 12.84 22.32 -3.65
N GLY A 25 12.27 23.45 -3.23
CA GLY A 25 13.00 24.71 -2.99
C GLY A 25 12.82 25.80 -4.06
N LEU A 26 12.07 25.52 -5.14
CA LEU A 26 11.58 26.51 -6.11
C LEU A 26 12.65 27.47 -6.70
N ASN A 27 13.86 26.97 -6.95
CA ASN A 27 14.93 27.77 -7.54
C ASN A 27 15.39 27.23 -8.91
N GLN A 28 15.35 28.08 -9.93
CA GLN A 28 15.75 27.74 -11.31
C GLN A 28 17.26 27.51 -11.46
N HIS A 29 18.08 28.18 -10.64
CA HIS A 29 19.55 28.05 -10.72
C HIS A 29 20.11 26.94 -9.82
N HIS A 30 19.30 26.43 -8.89
CA HIS A 30 19.68 25.38 -7.95
C HIS A 30 18.50 24.43 -7.71
N PRO A 31 18.10 23.65 -8.72
CA PRO A 31 16.86 22.89 -8.68
C PRO A 31 16.92 21.70 -7.72
N LEU A 32 18.11 21.21 -7.35
CA LEU A 32 18.30 20.12 -6.39
C LEU A 32 18.68 20.58 -4.98
N ALA A 33 18.82 21.89 -4.75
CA ALA A 33 19.32 22.39 -3.48
C ALA A 33 18.43 22.01 -2.29
N GLY A 34 17.10 21.89 -2.47
CA GLY A 34 16.22 21.40 -1.42
C GLY A 34 16.56 19.97 -0.97
N TRP A 35 16.80 19.07 -1.92
CA TRP A 35 17.21 17.68 -1.65
C TRP A 35 18.58 17.59 -0.99
N HIS A 36 19.55 18.33 -1.51
CA HIS A 36 20.90 18.37 -0.93
C HIS A 36 20.89 18.92 0.50
N MET A 37 20.05 19.92 0.80
CA MET A 37 19.87 20.41 2.16
C MET A 37 19.33 19.35 3.10
N LEU A 38 18.29 18.63 2.70
CA LEU A 38 17.76 17.51 3.51
C LEU A 38 18.83 16.43 3.71
N THR A 39 19.60 16.12 2.67
CA THR A 39 20.69 15.14 2.73
C THR A 39 21.78 15.57 3.73
N ILE A 40 22.20 16.84 3.69
CA ILE A 40 23.18 17.40 4.64
C ILE A 40 22.64 17.31 6.06
N LEU A 41 21.39 17.75 6.28
CA LEU A 41 20.77 17.75 7.60
C LEU A 41 20.57 16.34 8.17
N TYR A 42 20.30 15.35 7.31
CA TYR A 42 20.17 13.95 7.69
C TYR A 42 21.51 13.35 8.15
N HIS A 43 22.60 13.56 7.39
CA HIS A 43 23.90 12.97 7.69
C HIS A 43 24.67 13.70 8.80
N ASP A 44 24.57 15.02 8.89
CA ASP A 44 25.35 15.82 9.85
C ASP A 44 24.61 16.16 11.14
N GLY A 45 23.29 15.98 11.18
CA GLY A 45 22.44 16.36 12.30
C GLY A 45 22.74 15.62 13.60
N THR A 46 23.37 14.45 13.52
CA THR A 46 23.64 13.56 14.68
C THR A 46 25.11 13.44 15.06
N GLY A 47 26.07 13.80 14.20
CA GLY A 47 27.49 13.47 14.39
C GLY A 47 28.50 14.62 14.37
N SER A 48 28.18 15.80 13.84
CA SER A 48 29.21 16.77 13.44
C SER A 48 29.73 17.70 14.56
N GLY A 49 29.14 17.70 15.76
CA GLY A 49 29.54 18.56 16.89
C GLY A 49 29.41 20.08 16.65
N SER A 50 29.11 20.48 15.41
CA SER A 50 28.93 21.86 14.96
C SER A 50 27.44 22.15 14.78
N PRO A 51 26.95 23.33 15.18
CA PRO A 51 25.55 23.68 15.00
C PRO A 51 25.24 23.89 13.52
N MET A 52 24.14 23.30 13.06
CA MET A 52 23.62 23.42 11.69
C MET A 52 23.04 24.82 11.43
N THR A 53 23.91 25.83 11.35
CA THR A 53 23.56 27.21 11.02
C THR A 53 23.52 27.44 9.51
N LEU A 54 22.95 28.57 9.08
CA LEU A 54 22.90 28.94 7.65
C LEU A 54 24.31 28.95 7.02
N ASN A 55 25.30 29.57 7.68
CA ASN A 55 26.68 29.64 7.18
C ASN A 55 27.31 28.26 7.02
N PHE A 56 27.03 27.34 7.95
CA PHE A 56 27.48 25.95 7.85
C PHE A 56 26.89 25.27 6.62
N LEU A 57 25.58 25.39 6.41
CA LEU A 57 24.88 24.77 5.28
C LEU A 57 25.34 25.33 3.93
N VAL A 58 25.54 26.66 3.80
CA VAL A 58 26.08 27.30 2.58
C VAL A 58 27.49 26.77 2.28
N THR A 59 28.35 26.76 3.29
CA THR A 59 29.74 26.31 3.13
C THR A 59 29.79 24.86 2.69
N LYS A 60 28.99 24.00 3.33
CA LYS A 60 28.95 22.57 3.01
C LYS A 60 28.32 22.27 1.64
N TYR A 61 27.26 22.99 1.27
CA TYR A 61 26.67 22.88 -0.07
C TYR A 61 27.69 23.20 -1.16
N ASN A 62 28.29 24.39 -1.07
CA ASN A 62 29.23 24.88 -2.09
C ASN A 62 30.52 24.07 -2.19
N GLN A 63 30.88 23.33 -1.14
CA GLN A 63 32.10 22.49 -1.13
C GLN A 63 31.85 21.05 -1.62
N ALA A 64 30.67 20.49 -1.40
CA ALA A 64 30.44 19.05 -1.56
C ALA A 64 29.22 18.65 -2.40
N TYR A 65 28.32 19.59 -2.71
CA TYR A 65 27.04 19.32 -3.38
C TYR A 65 26.75 20.26 -4.56
N LEU A 66 27.74 21.05 -4.99
CA LEU A 66 27.64 21.88 -6.17
C LEU A 66 27.76 21.00 -7.42
N ASP A 67 26.75 21.03 -8.29
CA ASP A 67 26.80 20.36 -9.61
C ASP A 67 27.76 21.12 -10.55
N ASP A 68 28.33 20.43 -11.56
CA ASP A 68 29.38 20.97 -12.45
C ASP A 68 28.95 22.23 -13.24
N ASP A 69 27.65 22.43 -13.44
CA ASP A 69 27.05 23.56 -14.16
C ASP A 69 26.45 24.65 -13.23
N GLU A 70 26.59 24.52 -11.90
CA GLU A 70 26.00 25.45 -10.91
C GLU A 70 27.00 26.49 -10.39
N THR A 71 26.56 27.75 -10.22
CA THR A 71 27.35 28.78 -9.52
C THR A 71 27.21 28.64 -8.00
N PRO A 72 28.19 29.03 -7.17
CA PRO A 72 28.04 28.93 -5.71
C PRO A 72 26.75 29.55 -5.17
N ILE A 73 26.04 28.83 -4.31
CA ILE A 73 24.78 29.28 -3.73
C ILE A 73 25.01 30.45 -2.79
N ALA A 74 24.19 31.49 -2.93
CA ALA A 74 24.21 32.66 -2.06
C ALA A 74 23.34 32.46 -0.81
N ASP A 75 23.73 33.07 0.32
CA ASP A 75 23.01 33.02 1.60
C ASP A 75 21.53 33.36 1.47
N GLN A 76 21.19 34.37 0.65
CA GLN A 76 19.81 34.81 0.43
C GLN A 76 18.98 33.75 -0.30
N VAL A 77 19.60 33.04 -1.24
CA VAL A 77 18.97 31.96 -2.00
C VAL A 77 18.74 30.77 -1.08
N LEU A 78 19.76 30.38 -0.32
CA LEU A 78 19.62 29.26 0.61
C LEU A 78 18.59 29.52 1.70
N LYS A 79 18.52 30.77 2.20
CA LYS A 79 17.49 31.16 3.17
C LYS A 79 16.08 30.96 2.61
N LYS A 80 15.82 31.34 1.36
CA LYS A 80 14.51 31.10 0.71
C LYS A 80 14.19 29.61 0.61
N ILE A 81 15.17 28.79 0.24
CA ILE A 81 15.00 27.33 0.15
C ILE A 81 14.67 26.74 1.52
N LEU A 82 15.40 27.14 2.57
CA LEU A 82 15.13 26.69 3.95
C LEU A 82 13.77 27.17 4.46
N THR A 83 13.30 28.35 4.06
CA THR A 83 11.94 28.82 4.36
C THR A 83 10.90 27.92 3.69
N VAL A 84 11.08 27.55 2.42
CA VAL A 84 10.18 26.60 1.73
C VAL A 84 10.18 25.24 2.42
N LEU A 85 11.35 24.71 2.77
CA LEU A 85 11.49 23.42 3.45
C LEU A 85 10.88 23.38 4.86
N SER A 86 10.82 24.53 5.54
CA SER A 86 10.30 24.61 6.91
C SER A 86 8.83 25.03 6.98
N GLU A 87 8.45 26.10 6.29
CA GLU A 87 7.11 26.70 6.37
C GLU A 87 6.10 26.04 5.42
N GLN A 88 6.53 25.62 4.22
CA GLN A 88 5.62 25.06 3.22
C GLN A 88 5.60 23.52 3.24
N ALA A 89 6.78 22.90 3.37
CA ALA A 89 6.91 21.44 3.29
C ALA A 89 6.99 20.73 4.66
N GLY A 90 7.28 21.44 5.75
CA GLY A 90 7.39 20.83 7.10
C GLY A 90 8.52 19.81 7.28
N LEU A 91 9.47 19.75 6.34
CA LEU A 91 10.55 18.78 6.31
C LEU A 91 11.73 19.18 7.23
N VAL A 92 11.80 20.46 7.61
CA VAL A 92 12.88 21.03 8.44
C VAL A 92 12.30 21.87 9.58
N GLU A 93 12.72 21.60 10.81
CA GLU A 93 12.44 22.40 11.98
C GLU A 93 13.50 23.50 12.14
N THR A 94 13.05 24.72 12.43
CA THR A 94 13.92 25.87 12.64
C THR A 94 13.81 26.32 14.10
N SER A 95 14.93 26.27 14.85
CA SER A 95 14.94 26.69 16.26
C SER A 95 15.99 27.78 16.52
N PRO A 96 15.64 28.88 17.20
CA PRO A 96 16.64 29.87 17.63
C PRO A 96 17.45 29.29 18.79
N ARG A 97 18.78 29.22 18.64
CA ARG A 97 19.70 28.72 19.67
C ARG A 97 20.86 29.69 19.86
N LYS A 98 21.41 29.72 21.07
CA LYS A 98 22.70 30.37 21.31
C LYS A 98 23.79 29.45 20.79
N VAL A 99 24.49 29.92 19.76
CA VAL A 99 25.53 29.18 19.07
C VAL A 99 26.88 29.77 19.45
N ARG A 100 27.84 28.88 19.72
CA ARG A 100 29.23 29.25 19.97
C ARG A 100 29.99 29.12 18.65
N GLU A 101 30.37 30.26 18.08
CA GLU A 101 31.16 30.31 16.85
C GLU A 101 32.62 30.56 17.19
N GLN A 102 33.53 29.85 16.51
CA GLN A 102 34.97 30.07 16.65
C GLN A 102 35.40 31.19 15.70
N MET A 103 35.95 32.27 16.26
CA MET A 103 36.47 33.39 15.49
C MET A 103 37.85 33.06 14.91
N GLN A 104 38.25 33.75 13.85
CA GLN A 104 39.57 33.59 13.20
C GLN A 104 40.75 33.83 14.15
N ASN A 105 40.55 34.56 15.25
CA ASN A 105 41.54 34.79 16.30
C ASN A 105 41.62 33.66 17.34
N GLY A 106 40.90 32.55 17.15
CA GLY A 106 40.86 31.41 18.07
C GLY A 106 39.93 31.59 19.29
N GLY A 107 39.33 32.78 19.46
CA GLY A 107 38.33 33.05 20.48
C GLY A 107 36.95 32.50 20.11
N TYR A 108 36.03 32.48 21.08
CA TYR A 108 34.66 32.04 20.85
C TYR A 108 33.66 33.17 21.06
N HIS A 109 32.77 33.35 20.09
CA HIS A 109 31.69 34.33 20.16
C HIS A 109 30.34 33.61 20.32
N LEU A 110 29.61 33.95 21.38
CA LEU A 110 28.24 33.48 21.61
C LEU A 110 27.28 34.47 20.96
N HIS A 111 26.59 34.03 19.92
CA HIS A 111 25.53 34.81 19.27
C HIS A 111 24.27 33.96 19.10
N GLN A 112 23.13 34.62 18.92
CA GLN A 112 21.87 33.94 18.66
C GLN A 112 21.73 33.69 17.16
N SER A 113 21.61 32.43 16.77
CA SER A 113 21.41 32.02 15.37
C SER A 113 20.28 30.98 15.27
N TYR A 114 19.68 30.89 14.10
CA TYR A 114 18.79 29.79 13.78
C TYR A 114 19.61 28.52 13.53
N VAL A 115 19.14 27.41 14.09
CA VAL A 115 19.66 26.06 13.87
C VAL A 115 18.57 25.24 13.22
N TYR A 116 18.92 24.60 12.11
CA TYR A 116 18.04 23.79 11.30
C TYR A 116 18.19 22.30 11.66
N ARG A 117 17.08 21.58 11.76
CA ARG A 117 17.07 20.13 11.99
C ARG A 117 16.06 19.48 11.07
N ILE A 118 16.41 18.33 10.49
CA ILE A 118 15.45 17.54 9.71
C ILE A 118 14.36 17.01 10.64
N THR A 119 13.10 17.08 10.22
CA THR A 119 11.96 16.50 10.94
C THR A 119 11.82 15.02 10.63
N SER A 120 10.99 14.29 11.38
CA SER A 120 10.65 12.91 11.05
C SER A 120 10.04 12.79 9.64
N SER A 121 9.20 13.76 9.26
CA SER A 121 8.62 13.86 7.91
C SER A 121 9.71 14.07 6.84
N GLY A 122 10.70 14.93 7.09
CA GLY A 122 11.84 15.11 6.19
C GLY A 122 12.66 13.83 5.97
N ILE A 123 12.86 13.03 7.02
CA ILE A 123 13.58 11.74 6.93
C ILE A 123 12.74 10.73 6.12
N GLN A 124 11.44 10.64 6.39
CA GLN A 124 10.53 9.76 5.67
C GLN A 124 10.47 10.12 4.19
N TYR A 125 10.43 11.41 3.85
CA TYR A 125 10.47 11.88 2.46
C TYR A 125 11.75 11.44 1.73
N LEU A 126 12.92 11.60 2.37
CA LEU A 126 14.20 11.14 1.78
C LEU A 126 14.19 9.64 1.48
N LYS A 127 13.67 8.84 2.43
CA LYS A 127 13.60 7.39 2.28
C LYS A 127 12.61 6.99 1.18
N MET A 128 11.40 7.53 1.22
CA MET A 128 10.35 7.28 0.22
C MET A 128 10.84 7.54 -1.20
N MET A 129 11.56 8.64 -1.46
CA MET A 129 12.07 8.93 -2.80
C MET A 129 13.14 7.95 -3.27
N GLN A 130 13.91 7.36 -2.37
CA GLN A 130 14.84 6.28 -2.70
C GLN A 130 14.08 4.99 -3.02
N ASP A 131 13.13 4.62 -2.16
CA ASP A 131 12.30 3.42 -2.30
C ASP A 131 11.52 3.42 -3.64
N VAL A 132 10.98 4.57 -4.06
CA VAL A 132 10.29 4.71 -5.37
C VAL A 132 11.24 4.41 -6.54
N VAL A 133 12.47 4.89 -6.48
CA VAL A 133 13.47 4.64 -7.54
C VAL A 133 13.93 3.18 -7.53
N GLU A 134 14.05 2.57 -6.36
CA GLU A 134 14.34 1.15 -6.23
C GLU A 134 13.22 0.30 -6.83
N ALA A 135 11.95 0.59 -6.50
CA ALA A 135 10.79 -0.07 -7.09
C ALA A 135 10.77 0.07 -8.63
N GLU A 136 11.10 1.26 -9.16
CA GLU A 136 11.18 1.47 -10.61
C GLU A 136 12.28 0.63 -11.28
N ASN A 137 13.43 0.48 -10.62
CA ASN A 137 14.49 -0.37 -11.12
C ASN A 137 14.11 -1.85 -11.05
N THR A 138 13.44 -2.28 -9.97
CA THR A 138 12.90 -3.62 -9.82
C THR A 138 11.90 -3.91 -10.95
N ILE A 139 10.94 -3.02 -11.22
CA ILE A 139 9.97 -3.17 -12.32
C ILE A 139 10.66 -3.26 -13.67
N THR A 140 11.57 -2.34 -13.97
CA THR A 140 12.25 -2.32 -15.28
C THR A 140 13.06 -3.60 -15.52
N ALA A 141 13.80 -4.04 -14.51
CA ALA A 141 14.57 -5.28 -14.58
C ALA A 141 13.65 -6.49 -14.76
N ASN A 142 12.55 -6.54 -14.01
CA ASN A 142 11.62 -7.65 -14.05
C ASN A 142 10.89 -7.74 -15.41
N ILE A 143 10.47 -6.62 -16.01
CA ILE A 143 9.86 -6.61 -17.35
C ILE A 143 10.80 -7.25 -18.39
N SER A 144 12.09 -6.90 -18.37
CA SER A 144 13.05 -7.49 -19.32
C SER A 144 13.19 -9.01 -19.16
N GLN A 145 13.08 -9.51 -17.92
CA GLN A 145 13.13 -10.94 -17.62
C GLN A 145 11.82 -11.64 -18.02
N ILE A 146 10.67 -10.98 -17.87
CA ILE A 146 9.38 -11.47 -18.34
C ILE A 146 9.39 -11.65 -19.85
N ASP A 147 9.86 -10.65 -20.59
CA ASP A 147 9.97 -10.70 -22.05
C ASP A 147 10.86 -11.87 -22.50
N GLU A 148 12.02 -12.03 -21.85
CA GLU A 148 12.93 -13.14 -22.11
C GLU A 148 12.27 -14.50 -21.81
N PHE A 149 11.57 -14.63 -20.69
CA PHE A 149 10.87 -15.87 -20.34
C PHE A 149 9.79 -16.22 -21.37
N CYS A 150 8.96 -15.24 -21.74
CA CYS A 150 7.91 -15.43 -22.76
C CYS A 150 8.51 -15.89 -24.10
N GLN A 151 9.62 -15.29 -24.53
CA GLN A 151 10.32 -15.69 -25.75
C GLN A 151 10.86 -17.13 -25.65
N LEU A 152 11.45 -17.50 -24.52
CA LEU A 152 11.99 -18.84 -24.30
C LEU A 152 10.89 -19.91 -24.28
N VAL A 153 9.76 -19.64 -23.63
CA VAL A 153 8.59 -20.54 -23.64
C VAL A 153 8.09 -20.77 -25.07
N GLN A 154 7.95 -19.70 -25.86
CA GLN A 154 7.53 -19.81 -27.25
C GLN A 154 8.54 -20.57 -28.11
N GLN A 155 9.84 -20.29 -27.94
CA GLN A 155 10.92 -20.99 -28.63
C GLN A 155 10.91 -22.49 -28.30
N LEU A 156 10.72 -22.86 -27.03
CA LEU A 156 10.63 -24.25 -26.60
C LEU A 156 9.39 -24.94 -27.15
N ALA A 157 8.24 -24.27 -27.17
CA ALA A 157 7.01 -24.80 -27.77
C ALA A 157 7.16 -25.06 -29.28
N GLN A 158 7.92 -24.23 -29.99
CA GLN A 158 8.17 -24.37 -31.43
C GLN A 158 9.34 -25.29 -31.78
N SER A 159 10.19 -25.67 -30.82
CA SER A 159 11.44 -26.40 -31.03
C SER A 159 11.31 -27.88 -31.46
N ALA A 160 10.16 -28.28 -32.02
CA ALA A 160 9.85 -29.63 -32.50
C ALA A 160 11.00 -30.22 -33.35
N GLY A 161 11.83 -31.08 -32.73
CA GLY A 161 12.84 -31.90 -33.41
C GLY A 161 14.33 -31.59 -33.18
N LYS A 162 14.70 -30.50 -32.48
CA LYS A 162 16.14 -30.18 -32.24
C LYS A 162 16.69 -30.91 -31.00
N THR A 163 17.20 -32.13 -31.18
CA THR A 163 17.86 -32.92 -30.11
C THR A 163 19.33 -33.23 -30.39
N GLN A 164 19.86 -32.76 -31.53
CA GLN A 164 21.21 -33.08 -31.98
C GLN A 164 22.30 -32.33 -31.21
N ASN A 165 21.96 -31.16 -30.66
CA ASN A 165 22.86 -30.29 -29.90
C ASN A 165 22.32 -30.01 -28.48
N THR A 166 23.16 -29.45 -27.62
CA THR A 166 22.84 -29.06 -26.23
C THR A 166 21.92 -27.85 -26.11
N GLN A 167 21.58 -27.21 -27.24
CA GLN A 167 20.83 -25.96 -27.28
C GLN A 167 19.45 -26.06 -26.61
N LEU A 168 18.69 -27.13 -26.88
CA LEU A 168 17.35 -27.30 -26.28
C LEU A 168 17.43 -27.43 -24.74
N PHE A 169 18.45 -28.12 -24.23
CA PHE A 169 18.70 -28.18 -22.78
C PHE A 169 19.10 -26.81 -22.21
N ASN A 170 19.98 -26.07 -22.89
CA ASN A 170 20.42 -24.75 -22.45
C ASN A 170 19.28 -23.72 -22.47
N ASP A 171 18.42 -23.77 -23.49
CA ASP A 171 17.22 -22.92 -23.60
C ASP A 171 16.23 -23.23 -22.47
N PHE A 172 16.04 -24.51 -22.12
CA PHE A 172 15.22 -24.93 -20.98
C PHE A 172 15.78 -24.45 -19.64
N GLU A 173 17.09 -24.61 -19.40
CA GLU A 173 17.73 -24.11 -18.17
C GLU A 173 17.64 -22.58 -18.09
N ARG A 174 17.84 -21.88 -19.21
CA ARG A 174 17.69 -20.43 -19.27
C ARG A 174 16.27 -20.02 -18.93
N MET A 175 15.26 -20.68 -19.50
CA MET A 175 13.84 -20.44 -19.18
C MET A 175 13.58 -20.60 -17.67
N ARG A 176 14.10 -21.66 -17.05
CA ARG A 176 13.95 -21.92 -15.62
C ARG A 176 14.65 -20.86 -14.76
N VAL A 177 15.87 -20.46 -15.12
CA VAL A 177 16.61 -19.41 -14.39
C VAL A 177 15.88 -18.08 -14.51
N THR A 178 15.45 -17.71 -15.71
CA THR A 178 14.68 -16.48 -15.95
C THR A 178 13.37 -16.51 -15.17
N TYR A 179 12.62 -17.62 -15.14
CA TYR A 179 11.43 -17.77 -14.30
C TYR A 179 11.70 -17.49 -12.81
N ASN A 180 12.76 -18.09 -12.24
CA ASN A 180 13.11 -17.86 -10.84
C ASN A 180 13.50 -16.40 -10.57
N ASN A 181 14.15 -15.74 -11.54
CA ASN A 181 14.49 -14.32 -11.42
C ASN A 181 13.24 -13.45 -11.47
N VAL A 182 12.27 -13.77 -12.34
CA VAL A 182 10.99 -13.07 -12.40
C VAL A 182 10.24 -13.19 -11.08
N MET A 183 10.14 -14.41 -10.53
CA MET A 183 9.50 -14.64 -9.22
C MET A 183 10.16 -13.80 -8.11
N LYS A 184 11.50 -13.84 -8.02
CA LYS A 184 12.24 -13.01 -7.05
C LYS A 184 11.99 -11.51 -7.25
N GLY A 185 11.97 -11.06 -8.51
CA GLY A 185 11.65 -9.68 -8.86
C GLY A 185 10.24 -9.29 -8.43
N MET A 186 9.28 -10.20 -8.54
CA MET A 186 7.89 -9.97 -8.11
C MET A 186 7.74 -9.92 -6.60
N HIS A 187 8.39 -10.81 -5.85
CA HIS A 187 8.40 -10.73 -4.39
C HIS A 187 9.05 -9.45 -3.89
N LYS A 188 10.19 -9.07 -4.48
CA LYS A 188 10.83 -7.81 -4.14
C LYS A 188 9.91 -6.63 -4.44
N LEU A 189 9.24 -6.64 -5.60
CA LEU A 189 8.32 -5.57 -5.95
C LEU A 189 7.14 -5.49 -4.97
N ASP A 190 6.58 -6.64 -4.57
CA ASP A 190 5.50 -6.68 -3.58
C ASP A 190 5.94 -6.05 -2.24
N GLU A 191 7.14 -6.40 -1.76
CA GLU A 191 7.75 -5.81 -0.56
C GLU A 191 7.98 -4.29 -0.71
N ASP A 192 8.63 -3.87 -1.81
CA ASP A 192 8.91 -2.46 -2.12
C ASP A 192 7.60 -1.65 -2.17
N LEU A 193 6.54 -2.18 -2.78
CA LEU A 193 5.27 -1.48 -2.93
C LEU A 193 4.43 -1.45 -1.64
N ASP A 194 4.45 -2.48 -0.81
CA ASP A 194 3.75 -2.47 0.48
C ASP A 194 4.42 -1.49 1.46
N GLU A 195 5.76 -1.41 1.46
CA GLU A 195 6.49 -0.36 2.19
C GLU A 195 6.12 1.04 1.69
N LEU A 196 6.08 1.24 0.37
CA LEU A 196 5.71 2.52 -0.22
C LEU A 196 4.27 2.91 0.08
N ALA A 197 3.32 1.98 0.02
CA ALA A 197 1.92 2.23 0.37
C ALA A 197 1.77 2.68 1.83
N ASN A 198 2.53 2.08 2.75
CA ASN A 198 2.55 2.49 4.15
C ASN A 198 3.19 3.88 4.34
N ASN A 199 4.26 4.19 3.60
CA ASN A 199 4.96 5.48 3.69
C ASN A 199 4.16 6.62 3.03
N LEU A 200 3.44 6.36 1.95
CA LEU A 200 2.62 7.32 1.22
C LEU A 200 1.41 7.83 2.00
N ALA A 201 0.92 7.04 2.97
CA ALA A 201 -0.14 7.46 3.87
C ALA A 201 0.24 8.67 4.76
N PHE A 202 1.52 9.08 4.75
CA PHE A 202 2.08 10.23 5.48
C PHE A 202 2.39 11.41 4.51
N ASP A 203 1.33 12.02 3.99
CA ASP A 203 1.17 13.41 3.52
C ASP A 203 2.09 14.08 2.46
N HIS A 204 3.14 13.46 1.92
CA HIS A 204 4.08 14.19 1.02
C HIS A 204 4.47 13.52 -0.32
N GLY A 205 3.83 12.42 -0.71
CA GLY A 205 4.27 11.63 -1.87
C GLY A 205 3.41 11.71 -3.13
N SER A 206 2.59 12.74 -3.35
CA SER A 206 1.65 12.77 -4.49
C SER A 206 2.31 12.52 -5.86
N GLN A 207 3.44 13.18 -6.15
CA GLN A 207 4.16 12.98 -7.41
C GLN A 207 4.94 11.67 -7.48
N ALA A 208 5.45 11.19 -6.35
CA ALA A 208 6.16 9.92 -6.27
C ALA A 208 5.19 8.74 -6.48
N ALA A 209 4.00 8.82 -5.87
CA ALA A 209 2.89 7.92 -6.10
C ALA A 209 2.39 7.98 -7.54
N GLU A 210 2.23 9.17 -8.12
CA GLU A 210 1.80 9.34 -9.51
C GLU A 210 2.76 8.65 -10.49
N GLN A 211 4.07 8.90 -10.36
CA GLN A 211 5.09 8.27 -11.20
C GLN A 211 5.06 6.75 -11.07
N LEU A 212 4.94 6.25 -9.84
CA LEU A 212 4.91 4.81 -9.58
C LEU A 212 3.63 4.16 -10.09
N GLN A 213 2.48 4.81 -9.89
CA GLN A 213 1.17 4.37 -10.41
C GLN A 213 1.19 4.32 -11.94
N GLN A 214 1.72 5.35 -12.58
CA GLN A 214 1.86 5.39 -14.03
C GLN A 214 2.71 4.22 -14.51
N MET A 215 3.86 3.98 -13.86
CA MET A 215 4.74 2.88 -14.22
C MET A 215 4.10 1.50 -14.00
N LEU A 216 3.36 1.31 -12.91
CA LEU A 216 2.63 0.07 -12.66
C LEU A 216 1.55 -0.18 -13.72
N ASN A 217 0.76 0.83 -14.04
CA ASN A 217 -0.36 0.71 -14.97
C ASN A 217 0.08 0.61 -16.43
N GLU A 218 1.09 1.38 -16.84
CA GLU A 218 1.53 1.44 -18.24
C GLU A 218 2.53 0.35 -18.61
N LYS A 219 3.31 -0.16 -17.65
CA LYS A 219 4.41 -1.09 -17.94
C LYS A 219 4.29 -2.41 -17.19
N ALA A 220 4.21 -2.37 -15.86
CA ALA A 220 4.29 -3.58 -15.05
C ALA A 220 3.08 -4.51 -15.27
N LEU A 221 1.86 -3.99 -15.11
CA LEU A 221 0.62 -4.76 -15.29
C LEU A 221 0.48 -5.36 -16.69
N PRO A 222 0.74 -4.63 -17.80
CA PRO A 222 0.76 -5.22 -19.13
C PRO A 222 1.78 -6.36 -19.29
N ALA A 223 3.01 -6.20 -18.78
CA ALA A 223 4.01 -7.26 -18.85
C ALA A 223 3.57 -8.50 -18.04
N PHE A 224 2.99 -8.31 -16.86
CA PHE A 224 2.44 -9.42 -16.07
C PHE A 224 1.26 -10.11 -16.76
N ASN A 225 0.39 -9.35 -17.43
CA ASN A 225 -0.68 -9.94 -18.24
C ASN A 225 -0.13 -10.79 -19.39
N GLN A 226 0.94 -10.35 -20.06
CA GLN A 226 1.61 -11.15 -21.09
C GLN A 226 2.23 -12.43 -20.54
N LEU A 227 2.75 -12.37 -19.31
CA LEU A 227 3.28 -13.53 -18.60
C LEU A 227 2.18 -14.55 -18.30
N MET A 228 1.04 -14.10 -17.78
CA MET A 228 -0.11 -14.97 -17.50
C MET A 228 -0.65 -15.65 -18.77
N GLN A 229 -0.53 -15.02 -19.94
CA GLN A 229 -0.89 -15.64 -21.23
C GLN A 229 0.01 -16.83 -21.62
N GLN A 230 1.16 -17.02 -20.95
CA GLN A 230 2.03 -18.18 -21.20
C GLN A 230 1.56 -19.46 -20.51
N GLU A 231 0.47 -19.44 -19.73
CA GLU A 231 -0.09 -20.63 -19.07
C GLU A 231 -0.35 -21.77 -20.06
N ALA A 232 -1.07 -21.52 -21.15
CA ALA A 232 -1.41 -22.54 -22.14
C ALA A 232 -0.17 -23.12 -22.87
N PRO A 233 0.80 -22.32 -23.34
CA PRO A 233 2.09 -22.82 -23.81
C PRO A 233 2.84 -23.71 -22.81
N ILE A 234 2.86 -23.36 -21.53
CA ILE A 234 3.53 -24.12 -20.48
C ILE A 234 2.80 -25.46 -20.22
N GLN A 235 1.47 -25.44 -20.17
CA GLN A 235 0.65 -26.65 -20.08
C GLN A 235 0.89 -27.56 -21.29
N ALA A 236 0.96 -27.00 -22.50
CA ALA A 236 1.28 -27.75 -23.71
C ALA A 236 2.66 -28.42 -23.62
N LEU A 237 3.69 -27.71 -23.14
CA LEU A 237 5.02 -28.28 -22.91
C LEU A 237 5.02 -29.40 -21.86
N THR A 238 4.21 -29.26 -20.82
CA THR A 238 4.15 -30.22 -19.71
C THR A 238 3.37 -31.48 -20.09
N HIS A 239 2.32 -31.36 -20.90
CA HIS A 239 1.52 -32.47 -21.39
C HIS A 239 2.13 -33.19 -22.60
N LEU A 240 3.14 -32.61 -23.26
CA LEU A 240 3.93 -33.31 -24.28
C LEU A 240 4.78 -34.42 -23.62
N ALA A 241 4.30 -35.66 -23.75
CA ALA A 241 4.90 -36.84 -23.12
C ALA A 241 6.39 -37.04 -23.45
N ASP A 242 6.82 -36.63 -24.64
CA ASP A 242 8.20 -36.78 -25.13
C ASP A 242 9.09 -35.57 -24.84
N PHE A 243 8.56 -34.45 -24.37
CA PHE A 243 9.34 -33.23 -24.19
C PHE A 243 10.47 -33.39 -23.15
N PRO A 244 10.24 -33.93 -21.93
CA PRO A 244 11.32 -34.18 -20.98
C PRO A 244 12.39 -35.13 -21.51
N GLU A 245 12.00 -36.11 -22.34
CA GLU A 245 12.95 -37.02 -22.98
C GLU A 245 13.77 -36.30 -24.05
N ARG A 246 13.17 -35.42 -24.84
CA ARG A 246 13.86 -34.63 -25.86
C ARG A 246 14.88 -33.68 -25.25
N VAL A 247 14.53 -33.00 -24.15
CA VAL A 247 15.46 -32.14 -23.41
C VAL A 247 16.62 -32.96 -22.84
N ALA A 248 16.33 -34.13 -22.25
CA ALA A 248 17.36 -35.02 -21.73
C ALA A 248 18.28 -35.61 -22.83
N ARG A 249 17.74 -35.89 -24.04
CA ARG A 249 18.55 -36.29 -25.20
C ARG A 249 19.42 -35.14 -25.71
N SER A 250 18.87 -33.92 -25.77
CA SER A 250 19.62 -32.73 -26.17
C SER A 250 20.82 -32.47 -25.27
N GLN A 251 20.70 -32.68 -23.95
CA GLN A 251 21.83 -32.54 -23.03
C GLN A 251 23.02 -33.45 -23.39
N GLN A 252 22.76 -34.59 -24.04
CA GLN A 252 23.76 -35.55 -24.52
C GLN A 252 24.00 -35.40 -26.04
N GLY A 253 23.81 -34.18 -26.56
CA GLY A 253 24.06 -33.86 -27.96
C GLY A 253 25.54 -33.96 -28.35
N GLN A 254 25.82 -33.75 -29.64
CA GLN A 254 27.17 -33.91 -30.19
C GLN A 254 28.21 -32.94 -29.58
N ASP A 255 27.74 -31.82 -29.04
CA ASP A 255 28.48 -30.74 -28.41
C ASP A 255 28.56 -30.87 -26.87
N ASP A 256 28.09 -31.98 -26.29
CA ASP A 256 28.21 -32.24 -24.84
C ASP A 256 29.68 -32.50 -24.45
N LEU A 257 30.18 -31.70 -23.50
CA LEU A 257 31.57 -31.73 -23.02
C LEU A 257 31.80 -32.70 -21.85
N ASP A 258 30.85 -33.57 -21.56
CA ASP A 258 30.96 -34.54 -20.46
C ASP A 258 31.99 -35.65 -20.75
N ALA A 259 32.82 -35.95 -19.76
CA ALA A 259 33.86 -36.98 -19.88
C ALA A 259 33.29 -38.38 -20.15
N SER A 260 32.08 -38.67 -19.66
CA SER A 260 31.41 -39.97 -19.89
C SER A 260 30.92 -40.10 -21.32
N HIS A 261 30.52 -38.99 -21.95
CA HIS A 261 30.17 -38.93 -23.37
C HIS A 261 31.41 -39.13 -24.24
N ALA A 262 32.53 -38.48 -23.90
CA ALA A 262 33.80 -38.60 -24.62
C ALA A 262 34.41 -40.03 -24.57
N VAL A 263 34.21 -40.76 -23.47
CA VAL A 263 34.73 -42.13 -23.27
C VAL A 263 33.70 -43.20 -23.71
N GLY A 264 32.48 -42.81 -24.06
CA GLY A 264 31.42 -43.74 -24.49
C GLY A 264 30.85 -44.61 -23.36
N ASP A 265 30.85 -44.12 -22.11
CA ASP A 265 30.32 -44.84 -20.95
C ASP A 265 28.77 -44.84 -20.95
N GLN A 266 28.20 -45.81 -21.67
CA GLN A 266 26.76 -45.97 -21.85
C GLN A 266 25.98 -46.11 -20.53
N ALA A 267 26.58 -46.71 -19.51
CA ALA A 267 25.92 -46.90 -18.21
C ALA A 267 25.71 -45.55 -17.51
N LYS A 268 26.74 -44.70 -17.46
CA LYS A 268 26.62 -43.36 -16.86
C LYS A 268 25.75 -42.43 -17.69
N MET A 269 25.84 -42.50 -19.02
CA MET A 269 24.96 -41.72 -19.90
C MET A 269 23.48 -42.07 -19.69
N THR A 270 23.15 -43.35 -19.51
CA THR A 270 21.77 -43.77 -19.22
C THR A 270 21.26 -43.23 -17.89
N VAL A 271 22.09 -43.27 -16.84
CA VAL A 271 21.74 -42.71 -15.52
C VAL A 271 21.54 -41.19 -15.59
N ARG A 272 22.45 -40.48 -16.28
CA ARG A 272 22.33 -39.03 -16.49
C ARG A 272 21.07 -38.68 -17.28
N PHE A 273 20.75 -39.44 -18.32
CA PHE A 273 19.54 -39.26 -19.10
C PHE A 273 18.27 -39.36 -18.23
N GLN A 274 18.16 -40.43 -17.42
CA GLN A 274 17.03 -40.62 -16.52
C GLN A 274 16.92 -39.48 -15.50
N ARG A 275 18.03 -39.11 -14.87
CA ARG A 275 18.08 -38.01 -13.90
C ARG A 275 17.62 -36.69 -14.52
N THR A 276 18.12 -36.36 -15.71
CA THR A 276 17.75 -35.11 -16.39
C THR A 276 16.29 -35.12 -16.82
N ARG A 277 15.79 -36.24 -17.34
CA ARG A 277 14.37 -36.38 -17.72
C ARG A 277 13.46 -36.15 -16.51
N ASP A 278 13.76 -36.81 -15.39
CA ASP A 278 12.95 -36.72 -14.18
C ASP A 278 13.03 -35.30 -13.57
N TYR A 279 14.21 -34.67 -13.63
CA TYR A 279 14.41 -33.27 -13.25
C TYR A 279 13.60 -32.29 -14.12
N VAL A 280 13.66 -32.42 -15.45
CA VAL A 280 12.89 -31.56 -16.38
C VAL A 280 11.40 -31.70 -16.12
N ARG A 281 10.91 -32.94 -15.93
CA ARG A 281 9.50 -33.20 -15.60
C ARG A 281 9.10 -32.52 -14.29
N ALA A 282 9.90 -32.64 -13.25
CA ALA A 282 9.61 -32.00 -11.96
C ALA A 282 9.59 -30.47 -12.05
N GLN A 283 10.55 -29.88 -12.78
CA GLN A 283 10.62 -28.43 -12.95
C GLN A 283 9.47 -27.87 -13.79
N LEU A 284 9.07 -28.55 -14.87
CA LEU A 284 7.90 -28.13 -15.66
C LEU A 284 6.60 -28.20 -14.85
N ALA A 285 6.40 -29.27 -14.10
CA ALA A 285 5.23 -29.40 -13.22
C ALA A 285 5.19 -28.31 -12.14
N GLN A 286 6.35 -27.93 -11.59
CA GLN A 286 6.46 -26.82 -10.64
C GLN A 286 6.09 -25.48 -11.28
N ILE A 287 6.64 -25.20 -12.48
CA ILE A 287 6.31 -23.97 -13.22
C ILE A 287 4.82 -23.96 -13.53
N GLU A 288 4.28 -25.02 -14.13
CA GLU A 288 2.85 -25.15 -14.44
C GLU A 288 1.97 -24.87 -13.22
N LEU A 289 2.25 -25.50 -12.07
CA LEU A 289 1.49 -25.31 -10.84
C LEU A 289 1.42 -23.83 -10.43
N SER A 290 2.51 -23.08 -10.58
CA SER A 290 2.56 -21.66 -10.22
C SER A 290 1.67 -20.76 -11.09
N PHE A 291 1.33 -21.19 -12.31
CA PHE A 291 0.43 -20.47 -13.21
C PHE A 291 -1.04 -20.86 -13.03
N THR A 292 -1.34 -22.01 -12.41
CA THR A 292 -2.73 -22.46 -12.26
C THR A 292 -3.50 -21.68 -11.20
N SER A 293 -4.71 -21.22 -11.54
CA SER A 293 -5.60 -20.46 -10.66
C SER A 293 -6.48 -21.32 -9.74
N THR A 294 -6.23 -22.63 -9.63
CA THR A 294 -7.10 -23.52 -8.85
C THR A 294 -6.88 -23.35 -7.35
N ALA A 295 -7.98 -23.37 -6.57
CA ALA A 295 -7.94 -23.22 -5.11
C ALA A 295 -6.96 -24.21 -4.43
N ASN A 296 -6.84 -25.44 -4.96
CA ASN A 296 -5.89 -26.43 -4.45
C ASN A 296 -4.42 -26.07 -4.73
N ALA A 297 -4.10 -25.42 -5.85
CA ALA A 297 -2.75 -24.95 -6.15
C ALA A 297 -2.38 -23.72 -5.32
N MET A 298 -3.35 -22.86 -5.00
CA MET A 298 -3.18 -21.72 -4.09
C MET A 298 -2.89 -22.16 -2.65
N ASP A 299 -3.55 -23.21 -2.16
CA ASP A 299 -3.34 -23.71 -0.79
C ASP A 299 -2.04 -24.52 -0.63
N THR A 300 -1.49 -25.05 -1.73
CA THR A 300 -0.28 -25.92 -1.70
C THR A 300 1.00 -25.25 -2.19
N SER A 301 0.90 -24.15 -2.93
CA SER A 301 2.06 -23.35 -3.37
C SER A 301 2.03 -21.97 -2.72
N LEU A 302 2.96 -21.74 -1.78
CA LEU A 302 3.23 -20.41 -1.20
C LEU A 302 3.66 -19.38 -2.27
N ASP A 303 4.21 -19.86 -3.40
CA ASP A 303 4.77 -19.07 -4.49
C ASP A 303 3.92 -19.19 -5.77
N SER A 304 2.63 -18.88 -5.67
CA SER A 304 1.74 -18.83 -6.83
C SER A 304 1.89 -17.48 -7.55
N MET A 305 2.22 -17.54 -8.86
CA MET A 305 2.38 -16.35 -9.71
C MET A 305 1.09 -15.52 -9.76
N PHE A 306 -0.03 -16.23 -9.72
CA PHE A 306 -1.36 -15.65 -9.70
C PHE A 306 -1.64 -14.89 -8.39
N MET A 307 -1.24 -15.43 -7.23
CA MET A 307 -1.39 -14.75 -5.94
C MET A 307 -0.53 -13.48 -5.87
N LEU A 308 0.69 -13.53 -6.38
CA LEU A 308 1.56 -12.34 -6.47
C LEU A 308 0.95 -11.28 -7.39
N PHE A 309 0.42 -11.69 -8.54
CA PHE A 309 -0.27 -10.77 -9.44
C PHE A 309 -1.49 -10.11 -8.78
N GLN A 310 -2.30 -10.88 -8.05
CA GLN A 310 -3.45 -10.34 -7.30
C GLN A 310 -3.01 -9.38 -6.20
N THR A 311 -1.95 -9.72 -5.47
CA THR A 311 -1.40 -8.88 -4.40
C THR A 311 -0.89 -7.57 -4.96
N LEU A 312 -0.08 -7.61 -6.03
CA LEU A 312 0.41 -6.42 -6.75
C LEU A 312 -0.74 -5.55 -7.28
N THR A 313 -1.78 -6.16 -7.82
CA THR A 313 -2.97 -5.43 -8.29
C THR A 313 -3.68 -4.74 -7.12
N GLY A 314 -3.86 -5.44 -6.00
CA GLY A 314 -4.44 -4.87 -4.78
C GLY A 314 -3.58 -3.76 -4.17
N VAL A 315 -2.25 -3.85 -4.23
CA VAL A 315 -1.34 -2.78 -3.82
C VAL A 315 -1.48 -1.58 -4.76
N SER A 316 -1.54 -1.78 -6.07
CA SER A 316 -1.77 -0.71 -7.05
C SER A 316 -3.09 0.03 -6.81
N GLU A 317 -4.16 -0.70 -6.49
CA GLU A 317 -5.45 -0.10 -6.12
C GLU A 317 -5.39 0.67 -4.80
N ARG A 318 -4.62 0.19 -3.82
CA ARG A 318 -4.38 0.90 -2.55
C ARG A 318 -3.63 2.21 -2.82
N LEU A 319 -2.56 2.15 -3.62
CA LEU A 319 -1.78 3.33 -4.02
C LEU A 319 -2.62 4.34 -4.79
N SER A 320 -3.48 3.88 -5.70
CA SER A 320 -4.40 4.74 -6.45
C SER A 320 -5.40 5.44 -5.53
N ARG A 321 -5.97 4.72 -4.56
CA ARG A 321 -6.87 5.30 -3.55
C ARG A 321 -6.17 6.29 -2.64
N GLU A 322 -4.95 6.00 -2.21
CA GLU A 322 -4.16 6.94 -1.40
C GLU A 322 -3.77 8.19 -2.19
N TYR A 323 -3.43 8.04 -3.47
CA TYR A 323 -3.21 9.18 -4.36
C TYR A 323 -4.47 10.05 -4.49
N GLU A 324 -5.63 9.45 -4.76
CA GLU A 324 -6.92 10.16 -4.80
C GLU A 324 -7.25 10.80 -3.45
N ARG A 325 -6.94 10.11 -2.33
CA ARG A 325 -7.11 10.64 -0.98
C ARG A 325 -6.26 11.89 -0.78
N ILE A 326 -4.98 11.86 -1.13
CA ILE A 326 -4.06 13.01 -1.03
C ILE A 326 -4.56 14.17 -1.90
N GLN A 327 -5.01 13.89 -3.13
CA GLN A 327 -5.55 14.91 -4.03
C GLN A 327 -6.89 15.49 -3.53
N SER A 328 -7.71 14.68 -2.86
CA SER A 328 -8.96 15.14 -2.23
C SER A 328 -8.72 15.90 -0.91
N GLN A 329 -7.63 15.59 -0.20
CA GLN A 329 -7.22 16.22 1.05
C GLN A 329 -6.39 17.50 0.84
N THR A 330 -5.87 17.75 -0.36
CA THR A 330 -5.44 19.09 -0.76
C THR A 330 -6.67 19.98 -0.85
N VAL A 331 -7.14 20.43 0.31
CA VAL A 331 -8.18 21.42 0.44
C VAL A 331 -7.74 22.62 -0.39
N ASP A 332 -8.56 23.01 -1.36
CA ASP A 332 -8.31 24.23 -2.15
C ASP A 332 -8.27 25.41 -1.18
N ILE A 333 -7.05 25.80 -0.78
CA ILE A 333 -6.80 26.88 0.17
C ILE A 333 -7.43 28.16 -0.37
N GLN A 334 -7.54 28.35 -1.69
CA GLN A 334 -8.22 29.50 -2.27
C GLN A 334 -9.74 29.40 -2.13
N ALA A 335 -10.33 28.21 -2.27
CA ALA A 335 -11.75 27.99 -1.98
C ALA A 335 -12.06 28.15 -0.48
N LEU A 336 -11.23 27.60 0.41
CA LEU A 336 -11.35 27.79 1.86
C LEU A 336 -11.16 29.26 2.25
N THR A 337 -10.18 29.95 1.67
CA THR A 337 -9.95 31.38 1.91
C THR A 337 -11.13 32.20 1.38
N ARG A 338 -11.70 31.86 0.21
CA ARG A 338 -12.93 32.49 -0.28
C ARG A 338 -14.14 32.21 0.60
N GLN A 339 -14.28 30.99 1.14
CA GLN A 339 -15.34 30.64 2.08
C GLN A 339 -15.18 31.37 3.42
N ILE A 340 -13.94 31.50 3.92
CA ILE A 340 -13.60 32.28 5.10
C ILE A 340 -13.86 33.76 4.83
N ASP A 341 -13.44 34.31 3.69
CA ASP A 341 -13.70 35.70 3.29
C ASP A 341 -15.20 35.97 3.12
N GLN A 342 -15.96 35.01 2.59
CA GLN A 342 -17.43 35.05 2.52
C GLN A 342 -18.07 35.00 3.91
N LEU A 343 -17.57 34.16 4.82
CA LEU A 343 -18.00 34.11 6.22
C LEU A 343 -17.67 35.41 6.97
N MET A 344 -16.50 36.00 6.71
CA MET A 344 -16.04 37.25 7.29
C MET A 344 -16.82 38.45 6.74
N THR A 345 -17.26 38.42 5.48
CA THR A 345 -18.18 39.45 4.93
C THR A 345 -19.59 39.38 5.52
N HIS A 346 -19.99 38.22 6.05
CA HIS A 346 -21.29 38.03 6.72
C HIS A 346 -21.15 37.96 8.26
N TYR A 347 -19.99 38.31 8.83
CA TYR A 347 -19.76 38.15 10.27
C TYR A 347 -20.74 38.98 11.12
N GLU A 348 -21.22 40.11 10.59
CA GLU A 348 -22.21 40.98 11.26
C GLU A 348 -23.62 40.37 11.30
N THR A 349 -23.94 39.44 10.39
CA THR A 349 -25.24 38.75 10.35
C THR A 349 -25.21 37.37 11.04
N VAL A 350 -24.03 36.84 11.33
CA VAL A 350 -23.87 35.62 12.16
C VAL A 350 -24.08 36.00 13.62
N GLN A 351 -25.33 35.91 14.07
CA GLN A 351 -25.65 35.92 15.49
C GLN A 351 -25.13 34.64 16.13
N LEU A 352 -23.94 34.69 16.70
CA LEU A 352 -23.49 33.69 17.66
C LEU A 352 -24.49 33.68 18.82
N PRO A 353 -25.17 32.55 19.11
CA PRO A 353 -26.05 32.48 20.26
C PRO A 353 -25.25 32.87 21.50
N THR A 354 -25.74 33.90 22.17
CA THR A 354 -25.19 34.43 23.41
C THR A 354 -25.03 33.28 24.41
N ALA A 355 -23.79 33.08 24.85
CA ALA A 355 -23.34 32.24 25.97
C ALA A 355 -24.21 31.02 26.30
N LEU A 356 -23.70 29.81 26.00
CA LEU A 356 -24.16 28.59 26.66
C LEU A 356 -24.28 28.86 28.19
N PRO A 357 -25.46 28.67 28.79
CA PRO A 357 -25.63 28.89 30.22
C PRO A 357 -24.63 28.01 30.96
N ARG A 358 -23.82 28.63 31.81
CA ARG A 358 -22.71 28.00 32.56
C ARG A 358 -23.16 26.99 33.62
N HIS A 359 -24.39 26.49 33.55
CA HIS A 359 -25.00 25.62 34.55
C HIS A 359 -26.19 24.89 33.92
N LEU A 360 -26.18 23.57 34.02
CA LEU A 360 -27.30 22.70 33.68
C LEU A 360 -28.47 22.94 34.63
N ALA A 361 -29.70 22.67 34.18
CA ALA A 361 -30.95 22.86 34.94
C ALA A 361 -31.09 22.00 36.22
N LEU A 362 -30.04 21.28 36.62
CA LEU A 362 -30.00 20.44 37.82
C LEU A 362 -28.89 20.85 38.81
N ASP A 363 -28.15 21.92 38.51
CA ASP A 363 -27.13 22.43 39.43
C ASP A 363 -27.70 23.60 40.24
N ARG A 364 -27.82 23.39 41.55
CA ARG A 364 -28.37 24.23 42.64
C ARG A 364 -29.86 24.05 42.94
N GLN A 365 -30.14 23.14 43.87
CA GLN A 365 -31.33 23.26 44.72
C GLN A 365 -31.06 23.55 46.19
N PHE A 366 -29.80 23.71 46.63
CA PHE A 366 -29.51 24.15 48.00
C PHE A 366 -28.25 25.01 48.03
N GLU A 367 -28.40 26.33 47.95
CA GLU A 367 -27.39 27.26 48.44
C GLU A 367 -27.67 27.50 49.93
N ASP A 368 -26.91 26.83 50.80
CA ASP A 368 -26.83 27.17 52.22
C ASP A 368 -25.86 28.37 52.38
N PRO A 369 -26.32 29.54 52.84
CA PRO A 369 -25.48 30.74 52.94
C PRO A 369 -24.37 30.66 54.00
N ASN A 370 -24.28 29.56 54.77
CA ASN A 370 -23.28 29.39 55.84
C ASN A 370 -22.01 28.61 55.45
N ASP A 371 -21.92 28.08 54.22
CA ASP A 371 -20.81 27.17 53.84
C ASP A 371 -19.52 27.88 53.38
N PHE A 372 -19.49 29.22 53.35
CA PHE A 372 -18.32 29.99 52.89
C PHE A 372 -17.34 30.43 53.99
N LEU A 373 -17.47 29.95 55.24
CA LEU A 373 -16.64 30.41 56.37
C LEU A 373 -15.80 29.34 57.09
N THR A 374 -15.38 28.27 56.42
CA THR A 374 -14.46 27.27 57.02
C THR A 374 -13.24 26.94 56.15
N ALA A 375 -12.68 27.93 55.44
CA ALA A 375 -11.39 27.77 54.75
C ALA A 375 -10.14 27.90 55.67
N SER A 376 -10.32 27.96 57.00
CA SER A 376 -9.23 28.22 57.96
C SER A 376 -8.84 27.04 58.86
N VAL A 377 -9.39 25.83 58.68
CA VAL A 377 -9.10 24.67 59.56
C VAL A 377 -8.53 23.45 58.82
N ALA A 378 -8.27 23.53 57.52
CA ALA A 378 -7.64 22.41 56.80
C ALA A 378 -6.12 22.36 57.08
N GLY A 379 -5.71 21.55 58.06
CA GLY A 379 -4.31 21.17 58.27
C GLY A 379 -3.73 20.38 57.08
N PRO A 380 -2.40 20.26 56.97
CA PRO A 380 -1.75 19.67 55.81
C PRO A 380 -2.14 18.20 55.61
N VAL A 381 -2.58 17.87 54.38
CA VAL A 381 -2.94 16.51 53.96
C VAL A 381 -1.67 15.69 53.78
N VAL A 382 -1.46 14.70 54.65
CA VAL A 382 -0.38 13.70 54.50
C VAL A 382 -0.93 12.48 53.77
N PHE A 383 -0.51 12.27 52.53
CA PHE A 383 -0.84 11.07 51.77
C PHE A 383 -0.12 9.85 52.36
N LYS A 384 -0.87 8.91 52.93
CA LYS A 384 -0.36 7.56 53.19
C LYS A 384 -0.77 6.65 52.04
N ALA A 385 0.20 6.26 51.21
CA ALA A 385 -0.02 5.26 50.18
C ALA A 385 -0.43 3.92 50.84
N GLN A 386 -1.65 3.47 50.59
CA GLN A 386 -2.08 2.13 50.98
C GLN A 386 -1.64 1.13 49.90
N PRO A 387 -0.80 0.14 50.23
CA PRO A 387 -0.45 -0.90 49.28
C PRO A 387 -1.66 -1.82 49.08
N GLN A 388 -2.24 -1.80 47.87
CA GLN A 388 -3.19 -2.84 47.45
C GLN A 388 -2.42 -4.13 47.15
N PRO A 389 -2.82 -5.28 47.71
CA PRO A 389 -2.23 -6.55 47.33
C PRO A 389 -2.63 -6.92 45.88
N PRO A 390 -1.71 -7.46 45.07
CA PRO A 390 -2.00 -7.84 43.69
C PRO A 390 -3.02 -8.97 43.65
N ARG A 391 -4.12 -8.76 42.91
CA ARG A 391 -5.14 -9.79 42.65
C ARG A 391 -4.54 -10.87 41.76
N LYS A 392 -4.38 -12.09 42.29
CA LYS A 392 -3.98 -13.27 41.50
C LYS A 392 -5.20 -13.76 40.70
N LEU A 393 -5.17 -13.57 39.38
CA LEU A 393 -6.14 -14.16 38.45
C LEU A 393 -5.85 -15.66 38.33
N THR A 394 -6.91 -16.48 38.34
CA THR A 394 -6.83 -17.94 38.23
C THR A 394 -7.48 -18.42 36.94
N VAL A 395 -7.29 -19.70 36.59
CA VAL A 395 -7.88 -20.31 35.39
C VAL A 395 -9.42 -20.24 35.40
N ALA A 396 -10.05 -20.10 36.57
CA ALA A 396 -11.49 -19.91 36.70
C ALA A 396 -11.98 -18.51 36.28
N ASP A 397 -11.08 -17.54 36.13
CA ASP A 397 -11.39 -16.20 35.64
C ASP A 397 -11.33 -16.11 34.09
N ASN A 398 -11.00 -17.22 33.40
CA ASN A 398 -11.05 -17.26 31.93
C ASN A 398 -12.51 -17.29 31.45
N PRO A 399 -12.90 -16.43 30.49
CA PRO A 399 -14.22 -16.51 29.88
C PRO A 399 -14.40 -17.85 29.17
N GLU A 400 -15.64 -18.37 29.19
CA GLU A 400 -15.99 -19.58 28.45
C GLU A 400 -15.69 -19.39 26.95
N VAL A 401 -14.85 -20.26 26.41
CA VAL A 401 -14.53 -20.27 24.97
C VAL A 401 -15.77 -20.75 24.24
N VAL A 402 -16.48 -19.83 23.61
CA VAL A 402 -17.61 -20.13 22.72
C VAL A 402 -17.10 -21.04 21.61
N GLN A 403 -17.69 -22.24 21.48
CA GLN A 403 -17.36 -23.16 20.40
C GLN A 403 -17.63 -22.46 19.06
N HIS A 404 -16.64 -22.46 18.16
CA HIS A 404 -16.82 -21.95 16.80
C HIS A 404 -17.95 -22.72 16.13
N GLU A 405 -19.09 -22.06 15.93
CA GLU A 405 -20.11 -22.55 15.03
C GLU A 405 -19.48 -22.70 13.64
N THR A 406 -19.49 -23.93 13.12
CA THR A 406 -19.12 -24.19 11.74
C THR A 406 -20.08 -23.41 10.86
N VAL A 407 -19.61 -22.31 10.27
CA VAL A 407 -20.36 -21.52 9.29
C VAL A 407 -20.57 -22.42 8.07
N VAL A 408 -21.72 -23.08 8.00
CA VAL A 408 -22.16 -23.79 6.80
C VAL A 408 -22.36 -22.72 5.73
N ASP A 409 -21.64 -22.81 4.61
CA ASP A 409 -21.76 -21.86 3.51
C ASP A 409 -23.14 -22.00 2.84
N GLN A 410 -24.10 -21.23 3.33
CA GLN A 410 -25.48 -21.19 2.83
C GLN A 410 -25.66 -20.17 1.70
N ARG A 411 -24.60 -19.55 1.16
CA ARG A 411 -24.71 -18.48 0.14
C ARG A 411 -25.51 -18.93 -1.08
N LEU A 412 -25.25 -20.14 -1.57
CA LEU A 412 -25.88 -20.64 -2.79
C LEU A 412 -27.37 -20.97 -2.58
N ALA A 413 -27.73 -21.42 -1.37
CA ALA A 413 -29.13 -21.64 -0.98
C ALA A 413 -29.87 -20.31 -0.81
N GLY A 414 -29.24 -19.33 -0.14
CA GLY A 414 -29.80 -17.99 0.04
C GLY A 414 -30.00 -17.22 -1.26
N TYR A 415 -29.03 -17.32 -2.18
CA TYR A 415 -29.16 -16.76 -3.53
C TYR A 415 -30.40 -17.33 -4.25
N ARG A 416 -30.57 -18.66 -4.25
CA ARG A 416 -31.70 -19.31 -4.93
C ARG A 416 -33.04 -18.90 -4.34
N GLU A 417 -33.14 -18.88 -3.01
CA GLU A 417 -34.38 -18.48 -2.32
C GLU A 417 -34.72 -17.00 -2.57
N PHE A 418 -33.72 -16.11 -2.54
CA PHE A 418 -33.92 -14.70 -2.85
C PHE A 418 -34.41 -14.48 -4.28
N TRP A 419 -33.78 -15.13 -5.27
CA TRP A 419 -34.15 -14.97 -6.68
C TRP A 419 -35.48 -15.63 -7.06
N GLN A 420 -36.02 -16.53 -6.23
CA GLN A 420 -37.40 -17.02 -6.40
C GLN A 420 -38.44 -15.96 -6.08
N LEU A 421 -38.12 -14.99 -5.21
CA LEU A 421 -39.01 -13.89 -4.85
C LEU A 421 -39.00 -12.77 -5.89
N VAL A 422 -37.95 -12.68 -6.71
CA VAL A 422 -37.86 -11.70 -7.79
C VAL A 422 -38.63 -12.21 -9.01
N ASN A 423 -39.54 -11.37 -9.52
CA ASN A 423 -40.36 -11.73 -10.67
C ASN A 423 -39.56 -11.69 -11.99
N ALA A 424 -40.17 -12.16 -13.08
CA ALA A 424 -39.56 -12.16 -14.43
C ALA A 424 -39.21 -10.75 -14.98
N GLN A 425 -39.75 -9.69 -14.36
CA GLN A 425 -39.48 -8.28 -14.72
C GLN A 425 -38.32 -7.69 -13.91
N GLN A 426 -37.54 -8.51 -13.20
CA GLN A 426 -36.46 -8.08 -12.30
C GLN A 426 -36.98 -7.17 -11.17
N GLN A 427 -38.18 -7.45 -10.66
CA GLN A 427 -38.82 -6.68 -9.62
C GLN A 427 -39.18 -7.57 -8.43
N LEU A 428 -38.78 -7.14 -7.24
CA LEU A 428 -39.15 -7.74 -5.97
C LEU A 428 -40.31 -6.94 -5.36
N VAL A 429 -41.42 -7.61 -5.06
CA VAL A 429 -42.60 -6.99 -4.45
C VAL A 429 -42.84 -7.63 -3.09
N VAL A 430 -42.54 -6.90 -2.02
CA VAL A 430 -42.75 -7.33 -0.63
C VAL A 430 -44.03 -6.68 -0.11
N ALA A 431 -45.16 -7.35 -0.34
CA ALA A 431 -46.49 -6.87 0.02
C ALA A 431 -47.23 -7.76 1.05
N GLN A 432 -46.65 -8.92 1.40
CA GLN A 432 -47.23 -9.89 2.32
C GLN A 432 -46.16 -10.42 3.29
N PRO A 433 -46.55 -10.98 4.45
CA PRO A 433 -45.61 -11.66 5.33
C PRO A 433 -44.87 -12.79 4.60
N LEU A 434 -43.56 -12.90 4.82
CA LEU A 434 -42.70 -13.89 4.17
C LEU A 434 -42.04 -14.79 5.21
N GLU A 435 -41.98 -16.08 4.88
CA GLU A 435 -41.28 -17.11 5.65
C GLU A 435 -40.08 -17.61 4.82
N PHE A 436 -38.87 -17.42 5.34
CA PHE A 436 -37.61 -17.80 4.72
C PHE A 436 -37.07 -19.11 5.30
N THR A 437 -36.29 -19.83 4.52
CA THR A 437 -35.57 -21.05 4.90
C THR A 437 -34.12 -20.73 5.22
N THR A 438 -33.57 -19.68 4.62
CA THR A 438 -32.20 -19.21 4.83
C THR A 438 -32.17 -17.82 5.45
N GLN A 439 -31.27 -17.63 6.42
CA GLN A 439 -31.07 -16.35 7.09
C GLN A 439 -30.58 -15.28 6.11
N LEU A 440 -29.69 -15.67 5.19
CA LEU A 440 -29.05 -14.77 4.24
C LEU A 440 -30.07 -14.15 3.26
N ALA A 441 -31.07 -14.91 2.78
CA ALA A 441 -32.12 -14.35 1.94
C ALA A 441 -33.01 -13.35 2.69
N ARG A 442 -33.34 -13.63 3.96
CA ARG A 442 -34.10 -12.70 4.80
C ARG A 442 -33.33 -11.40 5.03
N ASP A 443 -32.06 -11.49 5.37
CA ASP A 443 -31.23 -10.33 5.72
C ASP A 443 -31.01 -9.41 4.52
N GLU A 444 -30.85 -9.97 3.32
CA GLU A 444 -30.78 -9.16 2.08
C GLU A 444 -32.11 -8.45 1.78
N VAL A 445 -33.26 -9.09 2.03
CA VAL A 445 -34.58 -8.43 1.89
C VAL A 445 -34.74 -7.30 2.93
N ILE A 446 -34.28 -7.49 4.16
CA ILE A 446 -34.30 -6.45 5.19
C ILE A 446 -33.36 -5.29 4.81
N ARG A 447 -32.16 -5.60 4.30
CA ARG A 447 -31.20 -4.60 3.83
C ARG A 447 -31.80 -3.76 2.70
N LEU A 448 -32.52 -4.37 1.77
CA LEU A 448 -33.23 -3.65 0.72
C LEU A 448 -34.32 -2.71 1.24
N TYR A 449 -34.95 -3.01 2.38
CA TYR A 449 -35.89 -2.07 2.98
C TYR A 449 -35.21 -0.76 3.37
N SER A 450 -33.95 -0.80 3.85
CA SER A 450 -33.22 0.43 4.22
C SER A 450 -32.99 1.36 3.02
N ALA A 451 -32.94 0.81 1.79
CA ALA A 451 -32.87 1.60 0.57
C ALA A 451 -34.08 2.52 0.37
N THR A 452 -35.24 2.23 0.99
CA THR A 452 -36.42 3.13 0.93
C THR A 452 -36.18 4.51 1.56
N GLY A 453 -35.15 4.67 2.40
CA GLY A 453 -34.83 5.92 3.09
C GLY A 453 -33.76 6.78 2.43
N TYR A 454 -33.26 6.40 1.25
CA TYR A 454 -32.18 7.10 0.55
C TYR A 454 -32.60 7.50 -0.86
N ASP A 455 -32.02 8.58 -1.39
CA ASP A 455 -32.28 9.04 -2.77
C ASP A 455 -31.32 8.40 -3.80
N HIS A 456 -30.23 7.78 -3.33
CA HIS A 456 -29.22 7.10 -4.16
C HIS A 456 -29.16 5.61 -3.80
N TYR A 457 -29.51 4.74 -4.76
CA TYR A 457 -29.67 3.29 -4.53
C TYR A 457 -28.50 2.43 -5.01
N GLU A 458 -27.50 3.04 -5.66
CA GLU A 458 -26.39 2.34 -6.33
C GLU A 458 -25.50 1.53 -5.36
N SER A 459 -25.47 1.92 -4.08
CA SER A 459 -24.76 1.21 -3.01
C SER A 459 -25.49 -0.04 -2.49
N PHE A 460 -26.76 -0.24 -2.87
CA PHE A 460 -27.54 -1.42 -2.53
C PHE A 460 -27.47 -2.45 -3.66
N ALA A 461 -26.59 -3.43 -3.51
CA ALA A 461 -26.39 -4.50 -4.49
C ALA A 461 -26.52 -5.89 -3.83
N PRO A 462 -27.73 -6.35 -3.47
CA PRO A 462 -27.91 -7.70 -2.94
C PRO A 462 -27.44 -8.73 -3.96
N PHE A 463 -26.56 -9.64 -3.55
CA PHE A 463 -25.93 -10.63 -4.43
C PHE A 463 -25.33 -10.02 -5.72
N SER A 464 -24.71 -8.84 -5.60
CA SER A 464 -24.02 -8.12 -6.69
C SER A 464 -24.93 -7.63 -7.82
N ARG A 465 -26.24 -7.47 -7.57
CA ARG A 465 -27.16 -6.84 -8.55
C ARG A 465 -27.60 -5.45 -8.09
N PRO A 466 -27.27 -4.39 -8.84
CA PRO A 466 -27.60 -3.03 -8.45
C PRO A 466 -29.11 -2.78 -8.51
N VAL A 467 -29.57 -1.95 -7.57
CA VAL A 467 -30.95 -1.50 -7.49
C VAL A 467 -31.15 -0.26 -8.34
N LYS A 468 -32.16 -0.30 -9.22
CA LYS A 468 -32.53 0.79 -10.12
C LYS A 468 -33.51 1.77 -9.48
N SER A 469 -34.51 1.26 -8.76
CA SER A 469 -35.49 2.10 -8.06
C SER A 469 -36.15 1.36 -6.91
N VAL A 470 -36.54 2.11 -5.89
CA VAL A 470 -37.25 1.61 -4.71
C VAL A 470 -38.49 2.46 -4.46
N GLN A 471 -39.60 1.83 -4.12
CA GLN A 471 -40.84 2.50 -3.76
C GLN A 471 -41.47 1.84 -2.53
N THR A 472 -41.83 2.63 -1.53
CA THR A 472 -42.59 2.15 -0.38
C THR A 472 -44.05 1.94 -0.76
N LEU A 473 -44.64 0.83 -0.32
CA LEU A 473 -46.07 0.57 -0.41
C LEU A 473 -46.73 0.99 0.90
N ALA A 474 -47.86 1.70 0.84
CA ALA A 474 -48.67 2.07 2.01
C ALA A 474 -49.47 0.87 2.57
N ILE A 475 -48.77 -0.22 2.84
CA ILE A 475 -49.28 -1.45 3.45
C ILE A 475 -48.81 -1.42 4.91
N GLY A 476 -49.67 -1.89 5.83
CA GLY A 476 -49.33 -1.96 7.26
C GLY A 476 -48.13 -2.88 7.56
N GLN A 477 -47.86 -3.06 8.85
CA GLN A 477 -46.70 -3.79 9.34
C GLN A 477 -46.59 -5.21 8.75
N LEU A 478 -45.42 -5.55 8.19
CA LEU A 478 -45.15 -6.86 7.59
C LEU A 478 -44.22 -7.70 8.47
N LYS A 479 -44.49 -9.00 8.60
CA LYS A 479 -43.65 -9.94 9.36
C LYS A 479 -42.76 -10.75 8.41
N LEU A 480 -41.45 -10.71 8.64
CA LEU A 480 -40.44 -11.56 8.01
C LEU A 480 -39.90 -12.54 9.05
N HIS A 481 -39.93 -13.84 8.77
CA HIS A 481 -39.46 -14.88 9.70
C HIS A 481 -38.58 -15.89 8.97
N CYS A 482 -37.56 -16.43 9.64
CA CYS A 482 -36.75 -17.52 9.11
C CYS A 482 -37.01 -18.80 9.91
N ARG A 483 -37.21 -19.92 9.21
CA ARG A 483 -37.42 -21.23 9.82
C ARG A 483 -36.21 -21.62 10.67
N GLY A 484 -36.47 -22.04 11.91
CA GLY A 484 -35.44 -22.41 12.87
C GLY A 484 -35.05 -21.30 13.85
N GLU A 485 -35.55 -20.07 13.67
CA GLU A 485 -35.26 -18.97 14.60
C GLU A 485 -36.44 -18.61 15.50
N ALA A 486 -36.14 -18.21 16.73
CA ALA A 486 -37.13 -17.76 17.70
C ALA A 486 -37.62 -16.32 17.46
N TYR A 487 -36.86 -15.52 16.70
CA TYR A 487 -37.14 -14.10 16.47
C TYR A 487 -37.73 -13.85 15.07
N SER A 488 -38.57 -12.82 14.95
CA SER A 488 -39.17 -12.38 13.69
C SER A 488 -38.92 -10.88 13.52
N VAL A 489 -38.68 -10.44 12.29
CA VAL A 489 -38.46 -9.04 11.96
C VAL A 489 -39.77 -8.44 11.47
N PHE A 490 -40.09 -7.23 11.94
CA PHE A 490 -41.28 -6.52 11.51
C PHE A 490 -40.91 -5.24 10.76
N LEU A 491 -41.32 -5.15 9.49
CA LEU A 491 -41.13 -3.96 8.68
C LEU A 491 -42.32 -2.99 8.86
N PRO A 492 -42.08 -1.67 8.95
CA PRO A 492 -43.15 -0.67 9.08
C PRO A 492 -44.13 -0.66 7.90
N SER A 493 -43.63 -0.94 6.70
CA SER A 493 -44.40 -0.90 5.46
C SER A 493 -43.90 -1.91 4.44
N GLY A 494 -44.74 -2.23 3.44
CA GLY A 494 -44.30 -2.96 2.25
C GLY A 494 -43.42 -2.10 1.35
N PHE A 495 -42.74 -2.73 0.39
CA PHE A 495 -41.92 -2.03 -0.58
C PHE A 495 -41.74 -2.83 -1.87
N VAL A 496 -41.32 -2.12 -2.91
CA VAL A 496 -41.06 -2.63 -4.25
C VAL A 496 -39.67 -2.19 -4.66
N VAL A 497 -38.88 -3.12 -5.18
CA VAL A 497 -37.53 -2.87 -5.69
C VAL A 497 -37.47 -3.33 -7.14
N GLN A 498 -36.90 -2.51 -8.00
CA GLN A 498 -36.56 -2.89 -9.37
C GLN A 498 -35.05 -2.99 -9.51
N PHE A 499 -34.55 -4.12 -10.02
CA PHE A 499 -33.13 -4.34 -10.28
C PHE A 499 -32.76 -3.98 -11.71
N GLU A 500 -31.48 -3.72 -11.96
CA GLU A 500 -30.94 -3.65 -13.31
C GLU A 500 -30.90 -5.04 -13.96
N LYS A 501 -30.91 -5.06 -15.30
CA LYS A 501 -30.98 -6.29 -16.09
C LYS A 501 -29.64 -6.98 -16.22
#